data_AF-A0A2G2J9J4-F1
#
_entry.id   AF-A0A2G2J9J4-F1
#
_cell.length_a   1.000
_cell.length_b   1.000
_cell.length_c   1.000
_cell.angle_alpha   90.00
_cell.angle_beta   90.00
_cell.angle_gamma   90.00
#
_symmetry.space_group_name_H-M   'P 1'
#
loop_
_entity.id
_entity.type
_entity.pdbx_description
1 polymer ?
#
loop_
_entity_poly.entity_id
_entity_poly.type
_entity_poly.pdbx_seq_one_letter_code
_entity_poly.pdbx_strand_id
1 'polypeptide(L)'
;MEEHAERDRKRLQEREKKAAQRARRPKPVAPPEPSDEFILLVFAERDFRLKREYAMWHHPDMQTYAYRWAHLIFSADVWAAQAVLEKQHGRKCTSPTRIVNWLLKRGLTHGCTRASLRTMVYRAFGKLKRLESEPYLLDRREVVWPPFSLEEAVARSAAAKQEA
;
A
#
# COMPACT_ATOMS: atom_id res chain seq x y z
N MET A 1 5.38 29.55 37.23
CA MET A 1 6.27 28.41 36.91
C MET A 1 5.74 27.08 37.46
N GLU A 2 5.14 27.05 38.66
CA GLU A 2 4.61 25.83 39.29
C GLU A 2 3.45 25.18 38.52
N GLU A 3 2.59 25.97 37.88
CA GLU A 3 1.43 25.48 37.13
C GLU A 3 1.81 24.62 35.89
N HIS A 4 2.95 24.93 35.27
CA HIS A 4 3.46 24.13 34.14
C HIS A 4 4.03 22.79 34.60
N ALA A 5 4.77 22.78 35.72
CA ALA A 5 5.32 21.56 36.30
C ALA A 5 4.23 20.59 36.77
N GLU A 6 3.12 21.10 37.30
CA GLU A 6 1.98 20.28 37.69
C GLU A 6 1.24 19.68 36.49
N ARG A 7 1.06 20.46 35.41
CA ARG A 7 0.47 19.98 34.14
C ARG A 7 1.33 18.89 33.50
N ASP A 8 2.65 19.03 33.52
CA ASP A 8 3.55 18.04 32.94
C ASP A 8 3.58 16.73 33.74
N ARG A 9 3.53 16.79 35.08
CA ARG A 9 3.37 15.61 35.93
C ARG A 9 2.04 14.88 35.68
N LYS A 10 0.92 15.61 35.56
CA LYS A 10 -0.39 15.03 35.21
C LYS A 10 -0.36 14.33 33.84
N ARG A 11 0.26 14.95 32.84
CA ARG A 11 0.44 14.35 31.50
C ARG A 11 1.28 13.07 31.53
N LEU A 12 2.34 13.03 32.34
CA LEU A 12 3.19 11.86 32.48
C LEU A 12 2.42 10.69 33.12
N GLN A 13 1.70 10.95 34.22
CA GLN A 13 0.87 9.94 34.89
C GLN A 13 -0.24 9.39 33.98
N GLU A 14 -0.87 10.22 33.16
CA GLU A 14 -1.84 9.75 32.17
C GLU A 14 -1.22 8.86 31.09
N ARG A 15 -0.01 9.20 30.62
CA ARG A 15 0.72 8.39 29.64
C ARG A 15 1.07 7.02 30.22
N GLU A 16 1.55 6.98 31.46
CA GLU A 16 1.86 5.74 32.18
C GLU A 16 0.62 4.88 32.39
N LYS A 17 -0.50 5.48 32.84
CA LYS A 17 -1.79 4.79 32.99
C LYS A 17 -2.27 4.20 31.66
N LYS A 18 -2.20 4.96 30.56
CA LYS A 18 -2.57 4.50 29.21
C LYS A 18 -1.63 3.39 28.71
N ALA A 19 -0.33 3.48 28.99
CA ALA A 19 0.65 2.45 28.63
C ALA A 19 0.41 1.14 29.39
N ALA A 20 0.19 1.22 30.71
CA ALA A 20 -0.14 0.06 31.54
C ALA A 20 -1.47 -0.58 31.12
N GLN A 21 -2.48 0.24 30.79
CA GLN A 21 -3.75 -0.26 30.28
C GLN A 21 -3.60 -0.96 28.93
N ARG A 22 -2.74 -0.46 28.03
CA ARG A 22 -2.43 -1.11 26.75
C ARG A 22 -1.69 -2.43 26.94
N ALA A 23 -0.75 -2.49 27.90
CA ALA A 23 0.02 -3.71 28.18
C ALA A 23 -0.87 -4.86 28.70
N ARG A 24 -1.95 -4.52 29.43
CA ARG A 24 -2.93 -5.50 29.96
C ARG A 24 -3.98 -5.95 28.96
N ARG A 25 -4.12 -5.27 27.81
CA ARG A 25 -5.11 -5.69 26.79
C ARG A 25 -4.59 -6.94 26.08
N PRO A 26 -5.41 -7.99 25.92
CA PRO A 26 -5.03 -9.13 25.09
C PRO A 26 -4.68 -8.62 23.70
N LYS A 27 -3.49 -8.96 23.21
CA LYS A 27 -3.09 -8.59 21.85
C LYS A 27 -4.05 -9.30 20.91
N PRO A 28 -4.77 -8.59 20.03
CA PRO A 28 -5.61 -9.25 19.05
C PRO A 28 -4.72 -10.19 18.22
N VAL A 29 -5.10 -11.46 18.18
CA VAL A 29 -4.39 -12.46 17.36
C VAL A 29 -4.49 -11.98 15.92
N ALA A 30 -3.34 -11.79 15.28
CA ALA A 30 -3.32 -11.42 13.88
C ALA A 30 -3.91 -12.58 13.06
N PRO A 31 -4.84 -12.32 12.13
CA PRO A 31 -5.28 -13.36 11.20
C PRO A 31 -4.08 -13.92 10.42
N PRO A 32 -4.16 -15.19 9.98
CA PRO A 32 -3.06 -15.84 9.28
C PRO A 32 -2.66 -15.05 8.03
N GLU A 33 -1.37 -15.07 7.70
CA GLU A 33 -0.90 -14.43 6.46
C GLU A 33 -1.49 -15.16 5.24
N PRO A 34 -1.80 -14.44 4.15
CA PRO A 34 -2.22 -15.07 2.89
C PRO A 34 -1.13 -16.00 2.35
N SER A 35 -1.53 -17.02 1.59
CA SER A 35 -0.59 -17.97 1.00
C SER A 35 0.40 -17.28 0.04
N ASP A 36 1.61 -17.85 -0.08
CA ASP A 36 2.62 -17.31 -1.00
C ASP A 36 2.14 -17.33 -2.46
N GLU A 37 1.35 -18.33 -2.86
CA GLU A 37 0.71 -18.39 -4.18
C GLU A 37 -0.20 -17.18 -4.43
N PHE A 38 -0.99 -16.78 -3.44
CA PHE A 38 -1.85 -15.61 -3.55
C PHE A 38 -1.02 -14.33 -3.68
N ILE A 39 0.06 -14.21 -2.88
CA ILE A 39 0.96 -13.06 -2.95
C ILE A 39 1.62 -12.98 -4.34
N LEU A 40 2.12 -14.10 -4.87
CA LEU A 40 2.69 -14.16 -6.21
C LEU A 40 1.68 -13.74 -7.29
N LEU A 41 0.43 -14.18 -7.18
CA LEU A 41 -0.63 -13.80 -8.12
C LEU A 41 -0.93 -12.29 -8.07
N VAL A 42 -0.97 -11.70 -6.87
CA VAL A 42 -1.13 -10.24 -6.73
C VAL A 42 0.04 -9.48 -7.35
N PHE A 43 1.28 -9.98 -7.21
CA PHE A 43 2.45 -9.35 -7.79
C PHE A 43 2.52 -9.50 -9.32
N ALA A 44 2.06 -10.63 -9.86
CA ALA A 44 1.92 -10.81 -11.30
C ALA A 44 0.92 -9.79 -11.90
N GLU A 45 -0.21 -9.56 -11.23
CA GLU A 45 -1.18 -8.55 -11.62
C GLU A 45 -0.61 -7.12 -11.50
N ARG A 46 0.17 -6.85 -10.44
CA ARG A 46 0.91 -5.59 -10.27
C ARG A 46 1.86 -5.35 -11.45
N ASP A 47 2.62 -6.36 -11.85
CA ASP A 47 3.55 -6.26 -12.97
C ASP A 47 2.85 -6.09 -14.30
N PHE A 48 1.71 -6.76 -14.50
CA PHE A 48 0.86 -6.58 -15.68
C PHE A 48 0.36 -5.14 -15.79
N ARG A 49 -0.14 -4.56 -14.69
CA ARG A 49 -0.57 -3.15 -14.66
C ARG A 49 0.58 -2.22 -14.98
N LEU A 50 1.74 -2.42 -14.37
CA LEU A 50 2.93 -1.62 -14.67
C LEU A 50 3.35 -1.74 -16.13
N LYS A 51 3.37 -2.93 -16.74
CA LYS A 51 3.68 -3.09 -18.17
C LYS A 51 2.69 -2.35 -19.06
N ARG A 52 1.38 -2.46 -18.75
CA ARG A 52 0.33 -1.75 -19.49
C ARG A 52 0.50 -0.23 -19.40
N GLU A 53 0.77 0.28 -18.20
CA GLU A 53 1.08 1.70 -18.03
C GLU A 53 2.38 2.08 -18.75
N TYR A 54 3.47 1.33 -18.58
CA TYR A 54 4.76 1.62 -19.22
C TYR A 54 4.65 1.74 -20.74
N ALA A 55 3.89 0.85 -21.39
CA ALA A 55 3.67 0.88 -22.83
C ALA A 55 2.96 2.16 -23.30
N MET A 56 2.18 2.82 -22.43
CA MET A 56 1.54 4.10 -22.74
C MET A 56 2.49 5.28 -22.61
N TRP A 57 3.68 5.07 -22.05
CA TRP A 57 4.60 6.11 -21.60
C TRP A 57 5.87 6.17 -22.50
N HIS A 58 5.75 5.95 -23.81
CA HIS A 58 6.86 6.15 -24.76
C HIS A 58 7.04 7.65 -25.08
N HIS A 59 7.85 8.36 -24.29
CA HIS A 59 8.22 9.78 -24.53
C HIS A 59 9.75 9.99 -24.46
N PRO A 60 10.34 10.90 -25.26
CA PRO A 60 11.79 11.04 -25.42
C PRO A 60 12.56 11.73 -24.27
N ASP A 61 11.89 12.32 -23.27
CA ASP A 61 12.56 12.99 -22.14
C ASP A 61 12.71 12.07 -20.91
N MET A 62 13.84 11.38 -20.81
CA MET A 62 14.05 10.28 -19.85
C MET A 62 14.17 10.68 -18.37
N GLN A 63 14.65 11.89 -18.03
CA GLN A 63 15.00 12.24 -16.63
C GLN A 63 13.77 12.53 -15.74
N THR A 64 12.85 13.38 -16.20
CA THR A 64 11.58 13.66 -15.50
C THR A 64 10.72 12.39 -15.38
N TYR A 65 10.95 11.45 -16.31
CA TYR A 65 10.29 10.18 -16.41
C TYR A 65 10.73 9.16 -15.36
N ALA A 66 12.04 9.06 -15.09
CA ALA A 66 12.57 8.13 -14.09
C ALA A 66 11.91 8.36 -12.71
N TYR A 67 11.72 9.63 -12.33
CA TYR A 67 11.02 9.99 -11.09
C TYR A 67 9.54 9.60 -11.13
N ARG A 68 8.81 9.93 -12.21
CA ARG A 68 7.38 9.55 -12.36
C ARG A 68 7.19 8.04 -12.36
N TRP A 69 8.11 7.31 -12.98
CA TRP A 69 8.12 5.86 -13.02
C TRP A 69 8.33 5.25 -11.63
N ALA A 70 9.26 5.78 -10.84
CA ALA A 70 9.44 5.37 -9.44
C ALA A 70 8.16 5.57 -8.60
N HIS A 71 7.44 6.68 -8.79
CA HIS A 71 6.14 6.93 -8.14
C HIS A 71 5.06 5.95 -8.57
N LEU A 72 5.07 5.52 -9.83
CA LEU A 72 4.11 4.56 -10.35
C LEU A 72 4.37 3.15 -9.80
N ILE A 73 5.63 2.70 -9.82
CA ILE A 73 6.07 1.44 -9.19
C ILE A 73 5.66 1.43 -7.72
N PHE A 74 5.94 2.51 -6.99
CA PHE A 74 5.56 2.62 -5.59
C PHE A 74 4.04 2.54 -5.39
N SER A 75 3.26 3.22 -6.23
CA SER A 75 1.79 3.16 -6.16
C SER A 75 1.27 1.74 -6.42
N ALA A 76 1.91 1.00 -7.33
CA ALA A 76 1.56 -0.38 -7.64
C ALA A 76 1.91 -1.33 -6.47
N ASP A 77 3.03 -1.10 -5.78
CA ASP A 77 3.38 -1.85 -4.56
C ASP A 77 2.41 -1.57 -3.41
N VAL A 78 1.97 -0.32 -3.26
CA VAL A 78 0.93 0.05 -2.29
C VAL A 78 -0.39 -0.65 -2.61
N TRP A 79 -0.77 -0.72 -3.88
CA TRP A 79 -1.95 -1.44 -4.34
C TRP A 79 -1.84 -2.96 -4.06
N ALA A 80 -0.68 -3.56 -4.35
CA ALA A 80 -0.44 -4.98 -4.07
C ALA A 80 -0.50 -5.28 -2.56
N ALA A 81 0.14 -4.44 -1.74
CA ALA A 81 0.07 -4.53 -0.29
C ALA A 81 -1.35 -4.37 0.23
N GLN A 82 -2.14 -3.44 -0.35
CA GLN A 82 -3.55 -3.29 -0.03
C GLN A 82 -4.32 -4.58 -0.33
N ALA A 83 -4.20 -5.16 -1.52
CA ALA A 83 -4.89 -6.40 -1.90
C ALA A 83 -4.57 -7.59 -0.95
N VAL A 84 -3.29 -7.77 -0.61
CA VAL A 84 -2.85 -8.82 0.34
C VAL A 84 -3.44 -8.58 1.74
N LEU A 85 -3.38 -7.35 2.24
CA LEU A 85 -3.92 -7.01 3.55
C LEU A 85 -5.45 -7.06 3.60
N GLU A 86 -6.14 -6.74 2.50
CA GLU A 86 -7.58 -6.88 2.37
C GLU A 86 -8.00 -8.35 2.42
N LYS A 87 -7.25 -9.27 1.79
CA LYS A 87 -7.48 -10.71 1.92
C LYS A 87 -7.28 -11.19 3.36
N GLN A 88 -6.28 -10.67 4.04
CA GLN A 88 -5.92 -11.08 5.40
C GLN A 88 -6.87 -10.53 6.48
N HIS A 89 -7.24 -9.25 6.39
CA HIS A 89 -7.94 -8.53 7.46
C HIS A 89 -9.34 -8.03 7.06
N GLY A 90 -9.70 -8.12 5.78
CA GLY A 90 -10.88 -7.47 5.21
C GLY A 90 -10.67 -6.00 4.87
N ARG A 91 -11.40 -5.50 3.86
CA ARG A 91 -11.26 -4.14 3.30
C ARG A 91 -11.37 -3.02 4.34
N LYS A 92 -12.31 -3.12 5.27
CA LYS A 92 -12.54 -2.11 6.33
C LYS A 92 -11.36 -1.99 7.31
N CYS A 93 -10.49 -2.99 7.37
CA CYS A 93 -9.40 -3.05 8.32
C CYS A 93 -8.03 -2.74 7.68
N THR A 94 -7.99 -2.50 6.38
CA THR A 94 -6.75 -2.07 5.69
C THR A 94 -6.55 -0.57 5.88
N SER A 95 -5.43 -0.20 6.50
CA SER A 95 -5.07 1.19 6.79
C SER A 95 -3.68 1.53 6.26
N PRO A 96 -3.39 2.80 5.96
CA PRO A 96 -2.05 3.22 5.52
C PRO A 96 -0.94 2.73 6.46
N THR A 97 -1.15 2.74 7.77
CA THR A 97 -0.17 2.24 8.74
C THR A 97 0.12 0.74 8.58
N ARG A 98 -0.90 -0.07 8.29
CA ARG A 98 -0.71 -1.50 8.05
C ARG A 98 0.05 -1.74 6.74
N ILE A 99 -0.29 -0.99 5.69
CA ILE A 99 0.43 -1.03 4.41
C ILE A 99 1.91 -0.69 4.61
N VAL A 100 2.22 0.39 5.33
CA VAL A 100 3.61 0.78 5.67
C VAL A 100 4.35 -0.36 6.37
N ASN A 101 3.74 -0.96 7.40
CA ASN A 101 4.39 -2.04 8.15
C ASN A 101 4.59 -3.29 7.29
N TRP A 102 3.64 -3.60 6.40
CA TRP A 102 3.75 -4.71 5.46
C TRP A 102 4.89 -4.50 4.46
N LEU A 103 4.99 -3.31 3.86
CA LEU A 103 6.08 -2.93 2.95
C LEU A 103 7.45 -3.00 3.62
N LEU A 104 7.57 -2.51 4.87
CA LEU A 104 8.80 -2.61 5.66
C LEU A 104 9.20 -4.07 5.90
N LYS A 105 8.26 -4.93 6.29
CA LYS A 105 8.52 -6.35 6.55
C LYS A 105 9.05 -7.09 5.32
N ARG A 106 8.62 -6.67 4.12
CA ARG A 106 9.01 -7.26 2.82
C ARG A 106 10.20 -6.54 2.15
N GLY A 107 10.81 -5.54 2.80
CA GLY A 107 11.94 -4.80 2.22
C GLY A 107 11.57 -3.84 1.07
N LEU A 108 10.29 -3.58 0.83
CA LEU A 108 9.78 -2.73 -0.25
C LEU A 108 9.73 -1.26 0.19
N THR A 109 10.88 -0.71 0.57
CA THR A 109 10.97 0.64 1.15
C THR A 109 11.28 1.74 0.14
N HIS A 110 11.71 1.37 -1.07
CA HIS A 110 12.10 2.31 -2.13
C HIS A 110 13.19 3.30 -1.67
N GLY A 111 14.12 2.83 -0.82
CA GLY A 111 15.20 3.67 -0.26
C GLY A 111 14.72 4.74 0.73
N CYS A 112 13.45 4.75 1.12
CA CYS A 112 12.88 5.78 1.97
C CYS A 112 12.98 5.44 3.46
N THR A 113 13.11 6.48 4.31
CA THR A 113 12.93 6.33 5.76
C THR A 113 11.50 5.91 6.09
N ARG A 114 11.27 5.33 7.28
CA ARG A 114 9.91 4.97 7.74
C ARG A 114 8.94 6.16 7.73
N ALA A 115 9.40 7.35 8.10
CA ALA A 115 8.59 8.57 8.11
C ALA A 115 8.21 9.00 6.69
N SER A 116 9.19 9.01 5.77
CA SER A 116 8.96 9.32 4.35
C SER A 116 8.05 8.29 3.70
N LEU A 117 8.28 7.00 3.96
CA LEU A 117 7.46 5.89 3.48
C LEU A 117 6.01 6.06 3.91
N ARG A 118 5.76 6.42 5.18
CA ARG A 118 4.41 6.72 5.67
C ARG A 118 3.76 7.80 4.81
N THR A 119 4.39 8.95 4.64
CA THR A 119 3.86 10.05 3.82
C THR A 119 3.56 9.62 2.39
N MET A 120 4.45 8.85 1.77
CA MET A 120 4.26 8.33 0.42
C MET A 120 3.08 7.36 0.34
N VAL A 121 2.95 6.42 1.30
CA VAL A 121 1.79 5.51 1.35
C VAL A 121 0.48 6.28 1.47
N TYR A 122 0.40 7.33 2.30
CA TYR A 122 -0.83 8.15 2.39
C TYR A 122 -1.19 8.80 1.06
N ARG A 123 -0.20 9.34 0.34
CA ARG A 123 -0.40 9.95 -0.98
C ARG A 123 -0.85 8.91 -2.02
N ALA A 124 -0.15 7.77 -2.07
CA ALA A 124 -0.48 6.68 -2.98
C ALA A 124 -1.87 6.10 -2.69
N PHE A 125 -2.21 5.86 -1.43
CA PHE A 125 -3.52 5.34 -1.02
C PHE A 125 -4.67 6.28 -1.42
N GLY A 126 -4.48 7.60 -1.29
CA GLY A 126 -5.44 8.59 -1.79
C GLY A 126 -5.60 8.56 -3.31
N LYS A 127 -4.48 8.42 -4.05
CA LYS A 127 -4.48 8.26 -5.51
C LYS A 127 -5.20 6.97 -5.95
N LEU A 128 -4.91 5.85 -5.30
CA LEU A 128 -5.51 4.55 -5.61
C LEU A 128 -7.02 4.57 -5.40
N LYS A 129 -7.51 5.16 -4.30
CA LYS A 129 -8.96 5.32 -4.09
C LYS A 129 -9.66 6.04 -5.23
N ARG A 130 -9.02 7.05 -5.82
CA ARG A 130 -9.56 7.75 -7.00
C ARG A 130 -9.53 6.86 -8.24
N LEU A 131 -8.41 6.16 -8.46
CA LEU A 131 -8.25 5.21 -9.57
C LEU A 131 -9.20 3.99 -9.49
N GLU A 132 -9.68 3.65 -8.29
CA GLU A 132 -10.67 2.59 -8.07
C GLU A 132 -12.10 3.04 -8.43
N SER A 133 -12.40 4.34 -8.30
CA SER A 133 -13.77 4.87 -8.44
C SER A 133 -14.02 5.59 -9.76
N GLU A 134 -13.00 6.20 -10.33
CA GLU A 134 -13.12 7.06 -11.50
C GLU A 134 -11.97 6.80 -12.48
N PRO A 135 -12.25 6.87 -13.80
CA PRO A 135 -11.19 6.88 -14.80
C PRO A 135 -10.29 8.10 -14.59
N TYR A 136 -9.00 7.85 -14.34
CA TYR A 136 -8.00 8.90 -14.22
C TYR A 136 -7.36 9.15 -15.59
N LEU A 137 -7.38 10.40 -16.05
CA LEU A 137 -6.73 10.76 -17.30
C LEU A 137 -5.21 10.78 -17.13
N LEU A 138 -4.56 9.82 -17.76
CA LEU A 138 -3.12 9.71 -17.89
C LEU A 138 -2.77 9.81 -19.37
N ASP A 139 -2.14 10.92 -19.74
CA ASP A 139 -1.72 11.21 -21.12
C ASP A 139 -2.83 10.95 -22.17
N ARG A 140 -4.01 11.55 -21.94
CA ARG A 140 -5.20 11.48 -22.81
C ARG A 140 -5.86 10.09 -22.90
N ARG A 141 -5.48 9.13 -22.05
CA ARG A 141 -6.18 7.86 -21.87
C ARG A 141 -6.69 7.70 -20.45
N GLU A 142 -7.84 7.06 -20.34
CA GLU A 142 -8.44 6.73 -19.07
C GLU A 142 -7.75 5.50 -18.46
N VAL A 143 -7.23 5.68 -17.25
CA VAL A 143 -6.61 4.62 -16.44
C VAL A 143 -7.47 4.36 -15.23
N VAL A 144 -7.92 3.12 -15.10
CA VAL A 144 -8.67 2.61 -13.94
C VAL A 144 -7.87 1.47 -13.35
N TRP A 145 -7.61 1.53 -12.05
CA TRP A 145 -6.98 0.45 -11.31
C TRP A 145 -8.00 -0.12 -10.34
N PRO A 146 -8.86 -1.06 -10.78
CA PRO A 146 -9.87 -1.63 -9.90
C PRO A 146 -9.21 -2.40 -8.75
N PRO A 147 -9.96 -2.64 -7.65
CA PRO A 147 -9.55 -3.56 -6.60
C PRO A 147 -9.12 -4.92 -7.17
N PHE A 148 -8.28 -5.65 -6.44
CA PHE A 148 -7.85 -6.96 -6.88
C PHE A 148 -9.03 -7.94 -6.98
N SER A 149 -9.20 -8.56 -8.15
CA SER A 149 -10.14 -9.64 -8.40
C SER A 149 -9.37 -10.94 -8.64
N LEU A 150 -9.65 -11.95 -7.81
CA LEU A 150 -9.01 -13.26 -7.93
C LEU A 150 -9.39 -13.93 -9.25
N GLU A 151 -10.66 -13.85 -9.63
CA GLU A 151 -11.18 -14.46 -10.87
C GLU A 151 -10.48 -13.87 -12.09
N GLU A 152 -10.34 -12.54 -12.14
CA GLU A 152 -9.65 -11.88 -13.25
C GLU A 152 -8.16 -12.21 -13.29
N ALA A 153 -7.50 -12.23 -12.13
CA ALA A 153 -6.06 -12.52 -12.06
C ALA A 153 -5.76 -13.96 -12.49
N VAL A 154 -6.63 -14.91 -12.12
CA VAL A 154 -6.55 -16.30 -12.57
C VAL A 154 -6.82 -16.39 -14.08
N ALA A 155 -7.87 -15.73 -14.58
CA ALA A 155 -8.19 -15.72 -16.01
C ALA A 155 -7.04 -15.14 -16.85
N ARG A 156 -6.43 -14.03 -16.41
CA ARG A 156 -5.25 -13.44 -17.07
C ARG A 156 -4.03 -14.36 -17.00
N SER A 157 -3.78 -14.98 -15.85
CA SER A 157 -2.67 -15.93 -15.71
C SER A 157 -2.86 -17.17 -16.59
N ALA A 158 -4.10 -17.61 -16.81
CA ALA A 158 -4.41 -18.70 -17.73
C ALA A 158 -4.20 -18.29 -19.19
N ALA A 159 -4.64 -17.08 -19.59
CA ALA A 159 -4.43 -16.55 -20.94
C ALA A 159 -2.93 -16.41 -21.28
N ALA A 160 -2.14 -15.86 -20.36
CA ALA A 160 -0.68 -15.70 -20.54
C ALA A 160 0.07 -17.02 -20.74
N LYS A 161 -0.45 -18.14 -20.21
CA LYS A 161 0.12 -19.48 -20.43
C LYS A 161 -0.21 -20.09 -21.79
N GLN A 162 -1.23 -19.59 -22.48
CA GLN A 162 -1.61 -20.06 -23.82
C GLN A 162 -0.82 -19.34 -24.92
N GLU A 163 -0.28 -18.17 -24.62
CA GLU A 163 0.50 -17.33 -25.55
C GLU A 163 2.02 -17.58 -25.48
N ALA A 164 2.49 -18.36 -24.50
CA ALA A 164 3.89 -18.68 -24.24
C ALA A 164 4.24 -20.11 -24.64
#